data_AF-A0A3C2AIL3-F1
#
_entry.id   AF-A0A3C2AIL3-F1
#
_cell.length_a   1.000
_cell.length_b   1.000
_cell.length_c   1.000
_cell.angle_alpha   90.00
_cell.angle_beta   90.00
_cell.angle_gamma   90.00
#
_symmetry.space_group_name_H-M   'P 1'
#
loop_
_entity.id
_entity.type
_entity.pdbx_description
1 polymer ?
#
loop_
_entity_poly.entity_id
_entity_poly.type
_entity_poly.pdbx_seq_one_letter_code
_entity_poly.pdbx_strand_id
1 'polypeptide(L)'
;MKKNKKGKSKKRGPSPSMFQEPILETMRKSPDRALNYKQIAKRIGVTDTQERNALAQNLNRMKNDGLLREVERGKYRLKHMPAPKLIGKVDMTSTGAAYVTVEGYERDIYISPRKVRQALPGDIVKVHAYSNHKGNRVEGEIVEVVERAKETFVGTLSINT
;
A
#
# COMPACT_ATOMS: atom_id res chain seq x y z
N MET A 1 32.72 35.96 -44.18
CA MET A 1 32.96 36.38 -42.77
C MET A 1 31.59 36.69 -42.16
N LYS A 2 31.15 36.38 -40.94
CA LYS A 2 31.77 35.90 -39.70
C LYS A 2 30.66 35.22 -38.88
N LYS A 3 31.02 34.15 -38.15
CA LYS A 3 30.20 33.36 -37.22
C LYS A 3 29.56 34.22 -36.12
N ASN A 4 28.41 33.80 -35.60
CA ASN A 4 28.18 33.92 -34.16
C ASN A 4 27.39 32.73 -33.58
N LYS A 5 28.08 31.97 -32.73
CA LYS A 5 27.56 30.91 -31.84
C LYS A 5 27.12 31.57 -30.52
N LYS A 6 26.05 31.05 -29.88
CA LYS A 6 25.81 30.98 -28.41
C LYS A 6 24.37 30.50 -28.21
N GLY A 7 24.01 29.46 -27.45
CA GLY A 7 24.76 28.44 -26.72
C GLY A 7 23.78 27.28 -26.43
N LYS A 8 24.25 26.04 -26.58
CA LYS A 8 23.46 24.83 -26.32
C LYS A 8 23.11 24.78 -24.82
N SER A 9 21.82 24.78 -24.50
CA SER A 9 21.36 24.48 -23.14
C SER A 9 21.78 23.05 -22.78
N LYS A 10 22.53 22.92 -21.68
CA LYS A 10 22.94 21.63 -21.11
C LYS A 10 21.69 20.76 -20.93
N LYS A 11 21.63 19.61 -21.63
CA LYS A 11 20.66 18.54 -21.34
C LYS A 11 20.86 18.12 -19.89
N ARG A 12 19.97 18.58 -18.99
CA ARG A 12 19.87 18.07 -17.63
C ARG A 12 19.55 16.57 -17.77
N GLY A 13 20.41 15.71 -17.26
CA GLY A 13 20.17 14.27 -17.26
C GLY A 13 18.81 13.94 -16.61
N PRO A 14 18.22 12.78 -16.92
CA PRO A 14 16.89 12.43 -16.44
C PRO A 14 16.87 12.51 -14.91
N SER A 15 15.92 13.28 -14.37
CA SER A 15 15.77 13.46 -12.93
C SER A 15 15.44 12.12 -12.27
N PRO A 16 15.92 11.87 -11.04
CA PRO A 16 15.57 10.65 -10.31
C PRO A 16 14.06 10.38 -10.25
N SER A 17 13.22 11.41 -10.20
CA SER A 17 11.76 11.27 -10.17
C SER A 17 11.11 10.75 -11.47
N MET A 18 11.77 10.86 -12.63
CA MET A 18 11.15 10.57 -13.93
C MET A 18 10.72 9.10 -14.09
N PHE A 19 11.41 8.18 -13.41
CA PHE A 19 11.15 6.75 -13.52
C PHE A 19 10.23 6.20 -12.43
N GLN A 20 9.94 6.95 -11.37
CA GLN A 20 9.17 6.43 -10.23
C GLN A 20 7.73 6.09 -10.61
N GLU A 21 7.00 7.00 -11.25
CA GLU A 21 5.62 6.76 -11.69
C GLU A 21 5.51 5.60 -12.69
N PRO A 22 6.33 5.54 -13.77
CA PRO A 22 6.30 4.40 -14.70
C PRO A 22 6.62 3.05 -14.06
N ILE A 23 7.57 3.01 -13.11
CA ILE A 23 7.89 1.78 -12.36
C ILE A 23 6.69 1.35 -11.52
N LEU A 24 6.08 2.27 -10.77
CA LEU A 24 4.92 1.98 -9.93
C LEU A 24 3.74 1.50 -10.75
N GLU A 25 3.44 2.14 -11.89
CA GLU A 25 2.36 1.73 -12.78
C GLU A 25 2.61 0.31 -13.35
N THR A 26 3.84 0.06 -13.80
CA THR A 26 4.25 -1.24 -14.32
C THR A 26 4.12 -2.36 -13.29
N MET A 27 4.48 -2.06 -12.04
CA MET A 27 4.38 -3.00 -10.92
C MET A 27 2.93 -3.18 -10.46
N ARG A 28 2.09 -2.12 -10.50
CA ARG A 28 0.64 -2.20 -10.18
C ARG A 28 -0.12 -3.09 -11.15
N LYS A 29 0.30 -3.13 -12.43
CA LYS A 29 -0.23 -4.08 -13.44
C LYS A 29 0.19 -5.53 -13.18
N SER A 30 1.09 -5.80 -12.24
CA SER A 30 1.60 -7.15 -11.93
C SER A 30 1.92 -7.30 -10.44
N PRO A 31 0.94 -7.15 -9.53
CA PRO A 31 1.18 -7.04 -8.09
C PRO A 31 1.81 -8.30 -7.49
N ASP A 32 1.48 -9.48 -8.03
CA ASP A 32 1.96 -10.77 -7.50
C ASP A 32 3.35 -11.18 -8.01
N ARG A 33 3.84 -10.54 -9.08
CA ARG A 33 5.09 -10.93 -9.74
C ARG A 33 6.24 -10.01 -9.37
N ALA A 34 7.33 -10.61 -8.90
CA ALA A 34 8.61 -9.91 -8.77
C ALA A 34 9.25 -9.72 -10.16
N LEU A 35 9.64 -8.50 -10.49
CA LEU A 35 10.19 -8.12 -11.78
C LEU A 35 11.67 -7.73 -11.66
N ASN A 36 12.46 -8.15 -12.63
CA ASN A 36 13.86 -7.74 -12.77
C ASN A 36 13.94 -6.37 -13.50
N TYR A 37 15.01 -5.60 -13.25
CA TYR A 37 15.29 -4.33 -13.93
C TYR A 37 15.16 -4.43 -15.46
N LYS A 38 15.57 -5.53 -16.09
CA LYS A 38 15.42 -5.74 -17.55
C LYS A 38 13.97 -5.80 -18.00
N GLN A 39 13.12 -6.47 -17.21
CA GLN A 39 11.69 -6.62 -17.50
C GLN A 39 10.97 -5.28 -17.31
N ILE A 40 11.35 -4.54 -16.27
CA ILE A 40 10.83 -3.20 -15.99
C ILE A 40 11.25 -2.23 -17.10
N ALA A 41 12.52 -2.23 -17.50
CA ALA A 41 13.05 -1.43 -18.61
C ALA A 41 12.28 -1.71 -19.92
N LYS A 42 12.03 -2.99 -20.25
CA LYS A 42 11.27 -3.36 -21.45
C LYS A 42 9.83 -2.83 -21.41
N ARG A 43 9.17 -2.86 -20.25
CA ARG A 43 7.79 -2.40 -20.09
C ARG A 43 7.65 -0.87 -20.12
N ILE A 44 8.65 -0.15 -19.64
CA ILE A 44 8.70 1.32 -19.64
C ILE A 44 9.26 1.86 -20.98
N GLY A 45 9.81 1.00 -21.84
CA GLY A 45 10.38 1.40 -23.13
C GLY A 45 11.81 1.93 -23.06
N VAL A 46 12.54 1.64 -21.98
CA VAL A 46 13.92 2.10 -21.76
C VAL A 46 14.90 1.25 -22.56
N THR A 47 15.51 1.85 -23.58
CA THR A 47 16.47 1.20 -24.47
C THR A 47 17.91 1.66 -24.24
N ASP A 48 18.10 2.90 -23.80
CA ASP A 48 19.42 3.50 -23.64
C ASP A 48 20.19 2.99 -22.40
N THR A 49 21.51 2.91 -22.51
CA THR A 49 22.37 2.41 -21.43
C THR A 49 22.40 3.38 -20.24
N GLN A 50 22.38 4.69 -20.47
CA GLN A 50 22.35 5.65 -19.35
C GLN A 50 21.02 5.59 -18.61
N GLU A 51 19.91 5.49 -19.34
CA GLU A 51 18.57 5.34 -18.76
C GLU A 51 18.42 4.03 -17.97
N ARG A 52 19.00 2.92 -18.44
CA ARG A 52 19.01 1.65 -17.68
C ARG A 52 19.76 1.77 -16.35
N ASN A 53 20.87 2.48 -16.32
CA ASN A 53 21.60 2.72 -15.08
C ASN A 53 20.81 3.62 -14.13
N ALA A 54 20.16 4.67 -14.66
CA ALA A 54 19.28 5.54 -13.89
C ALA A 54 18.07 4.77 -13.32
N LEU A 55 17.50 3.82 -14.09
CA LEU A 55 16.43 2.94 -13.63
C LEU A 55 16.90 2.04 -12.47
N ALA A 56 18.08 1.43 -12.59
CA ALA A 56 18.63 0.58 -11.53
C ALA A 56 18.90 1.36 -10.24
N GLN A 57 19.42 2.59 -10.35
CA GLN A 57 19.60 3.48 -9.19
C GLN A 57 18.26 3.84 -8.55
N ASN A 58 17.24 4.13 -9.35
CA ASN A 58 15.90 4.41 -8.85
C ASN A 58 15.25 3.21 -8.15
N LEU A 59 15.39 2.00 -8.70
CA LEU A 59 14.87 0.79 -8.05
C LEU A 59 15.51 0.56 -6.68
N ASN A 60 16.83 0.78 -6.57
CA ASN A 60 17.52 0.72 -5.28
C ASN A 60 17.05 1.82 -4.32
N ARG A 61 16.84 3.05 -4.82
CA ARG A 61 16.30 4.13 -4.01
C ARG A 61 14.89 3.81 -3.50
N MET A 62 13.98 3.39 -4.38
CA MET A 62 12.62 3.00 -4.02
C MET A 62 12.57 1.79 -3.08
N LYS A 63 13.55 0.88 -3.16
CA LYS A 63 13.75 -0.18 -2.16
C LYS A 63 14.13 0.40 -0.80
N ASN A 64 15.10 1.30 -0.76
CA ASN A 64 15.56 1.95 0.47
C ASN A 64 14.47 2.83 1.11
N ASP A 65 13.67 3.51 0.29
CA ASP A 65 12.50 4.29 0.70
C ASP A 65 11.33 3.38 1.16
N GLY A 66 11.47 2.07 1.03
CA GLY A 66 10.47 1.09 1.48
C GLY A 66 9.25 0.94 0.57
N LEU A 67 9.25 1.53 -0.63
CA LEU A 67 8.18 1.36 -1.63
C LEU A 67 8.24 0.00 -2.32
N LEU A 68 9.45 -0.55 -2.49
CA LEU A 68 9.70 -1.85 -3.10
C LEU A 68 10.33 -2.81 -2.09
N ARG A 69 10.04 -4.10 -2.25
CA ARG A 69 10.73 -5.20 -1.58
C ARG A 69 11.50 -6.02 -2.60
N GLU A 70 12.76 -6.29 -2.32
CA GLU A 70 13.58 -7.24 -3.08
C GLU A 70 13.23 -8.66 -2.62
N VAL A 71 12.69 -9.49 -3.52
CA VAL A 71 12.29 -10.88 -3.21
C VAL A 71 13.46 -11.83 -3.44
N GLU A 72 14.21 -11.59 -4.51
CA GLU A 72 15.46 -12.26 -4.87
C GLU A 72 16.42 -11.20 -5.41
N ARG A 73 17.71 -11.53 -5.48
CA ARG A 73 18.74 -10.61 -5.98
C ARG A 73 18.35 -10.02 -7.34
N GLY A 74 18.11 -8.72 -7.38
CA GLY A 74 17.74 -7.98 -8.60
C GLY A 74 16.28 -8.17 -9.05
N LYS A 75 15.42 -8.81 -8.25
CA LYS A 75 13.97 -8.91 -8.49
C LYS A 75 13.20 -8.13 -7.43
N TYR A 76 12.45 -7.13 -7.88
CA TYR A 76 11.69 -6.21 -7.04
C TYR A 76 10.21 -6.51 -7.15
N ARG A 77 9.49 -6.37 -6.04
CA ARG A 77 8.03 -6.36 -5.98
C ARG A 77 7.59 -5.09 -5.27
N LEU A 78 6.42 -4.58 -5.61
CA LEU A 78 5.77 -3.56 -4.77
C LEU A 78 5.67 -4.10 -3.34
N LYS A 79 6.21 -3.36 -2.38
CA LYS A 79 5.77 -3.55 -1.00
C LYS A 79 4.30 -3.12 -1.03
N HIS A 80 3.38 -3.95 -0.53
CA HIS A 80 1.97 -3.58 -0.48
C HIS A 80 1.90 -2.15 0.06
N MET A 81 1.48 -1.18 -0.77
CA MET A 81 1.03 0.09 -0.23
C MET A 81 -0.04 -0.35 0.76
N PRO A 82 0.09 -0.02 2.06
CA PRO A 82 -1.06 -0.17 2.90
C PRO A 82 -2.13 0.68 2.22
N ALA A 83 -3.15 0.04 1.64
CA ALA A 83 -4.42 0.67 1.32
C ALA A 83 -4.70 1.69 2.42
N PRO A 84 -5.14 2.91 2.04
CA PRO A 84 -5.29 4.01 2.96
C PRO A 84 -5.95 3.50 4.23
N LYS A 85 -5.27 3.68 5.36
CA LYS A 85 -5.78 3.21 6.64
C LYS A 85 -7.00 4.06 6.95
N LEU A 86 -8.18 3.45 6.96
CA LEU A 86 -9.43 4.15 7.20
C LEU A 86 -9.71 4.14 8.70
N ILE A 87 -10.35 5.19 9.19
CA ILE A 87 -10.79 5.29 10.57
C ILE A 87 -12.30 5.19 10.57
N GLY A 88 -12.86 4.31 11.39
CA GLY A 88 -14.28 4.10 11.43
C GLY A 88 -14.75 3.51 12.75
N LYS A 89 -16.06 3.52 12.94
CA LYS A 89 -16.73 2.98 14.13
C LYS A 89 -17.04 1.51 13.95
N VAL A 90 -16.74 0.72 14.97
CA VAL A 90 -17.03 -0.72 15.00
C VAL A 90 -18.47 -0.99 15.40
N ASP A 91 -19.17 -1.77 14.59
CA ASP A 91 -20.41 -2.45 14.96
C ASP A 91 -20.19 -3.97 14.92
N MET A 92 -20.49 -4.67 16.01
CA MET A 92 -20.23 -6.11 16.13
C MET A 92 -21.51 -6.92 16.08
N THR A 93 -21.46 -8.05 15.38
CA THR A 93 -22.53 -9.05 15.40
C THR A 93 -22.37 -10.00 16.58
N SER A 94 -23.46 -10.68 16.95
CA SER A 94 -23.45 -11.75 17.96
C SER A 94 -22.51 -12.92 17.62
N THR A 95 -22.20 -13.08 16.33
CA THR A 95 -21.26 -14.09 15.82
C THR A 95 -19.78 -13.68 15.94
N GLY A 96 -19.50 -12.47 16.45
CA GLY A 96 -18.16 -11.93 16.63
C GLY A 96 -17.54 -11.32 15.37
N ALA A 97 -18.32 -11.20 14.28
CA ALA A 97 -17.87 -10.43 13.11
C ALA A 97 -18.11 -8.94 13.36
N ALA A 98 -17.40 -8.08 12.63
CA ALA A 98 -17.58 -6.65 12.76
C ALA A 98 -17.80 -5.97 11.41
N TYR A 99 -18.58 -4.90 11.43
CA TYR A 99 -18.72 -3.94 10.35
C TYR A 99 -18.10 -2.63 10.80
N VAL A 100 -17.29 -2.02 9.94
CA VAL A 100 -16.68 -0.73 10.22
C VAL A 100 -17.23 0.30 9.26
N THR A 101 -17.96 1.26 9.81
CA THR A 101 -18.50 2.41 9.09
C THR A 101 -17.47 3.52 9.11
N VAL A 102 -17.08 3.97 7.93
CA VAL A 102 -16.07 5.03 7.72
C VAL A 102 -16.78 6.25 7.13
N GLU A 103 -16.52 7.42 7.68
CA GLU A 103 -17.09 8.66 7.14
C GLU A 103 -16.63 8.90 5.69
N GLY A 104 -17.57 9.17 4.79
CA GLY A 104 -17.30 9.34 3.37
C GLY A 104 -17.18 8.04 2.55
N TYR A 105 -17.39 6.88 3.17
CA TYR A 105 -17.54 5.60 2.47
C TYR A 105 -19.02 5.19 2.44
N GLU A 106 -19.54 4.90 1.25
CA GLU A 106 -20.94 4.44 1.10
C GLU A 106 -21.17 3.02 1.60
N ARG A 107 -20.11 2.21 1.71
CA ARG A 107 -20.19 0.79 2.07
C ARG A 107 -19.39 0.51 3.32
N ASP A 108 -20.01 -0.23 4.24
CA ASP A 108 -19.33 -0.73 5.43
C ASP A 108 -18.27 -1.79 5.08
N ILE A 109 -17.20 -1.78 5.85
CA ILE A 109 -16.09 -2.72 5.70
C ILE A 109 -16.36 -3.91 6.60
N TYR A 110 -16.49 -5.09 6.01
CA TYR A 110 -16.66 -6.31 6.78
C TYR A 110 -15.34 -6.86 7.30
N ILE A 111 -15.31 -7.14 8.59
CA ILE A 111 -14.19 -7.73 9.30
C ILE A 111 -14.63 -9.10 9.81
N SER A 112 -13.93 -10.15 9.38
CA SER A 112 -14.20 -11.50 9.88
C SER A 112 -13.80 -11.62 11.37
N PRO A 113 -14.43 -12.50 12.16
CA PRO A 113 -14.15 -12.62 13.60
C PRO A 113 -12.67 -12.82 13.93
N ARG A 114 -11.96 -13.54 13.06
CA ARG A 114 -10.51 -13.80 13.20
C ARG A 114 -9.63 -12.54 13.02
N LYS A 115 -10.18 -11.48 12.42
CA LYS A 115 -9.49 -10.23 12.05
C LYS A 115 -9.97 -9.02 12.86
N VAL A 116 -10.89 -9.22 13.81
CA VAL A 116 -11.41 -8.19 14.73
C VAL A 116 -10.41 -7.85 15.84
N ARG A 117 -9.57 -8.82 16.23
CA ARG A 117 -8.55 -8.69 17.30
C ARG A 117 -9.17 -8.29 18.64
N GLN A 118 -8.79 -7.15 19.19
CA GLN A 118 -9.17 -6.65 20.52
C GLN A 118 -10.19 -5.52 20.48
N ALA A 119 -10.69 -5.17 19.29
CA ALA A 119 -11.75 -4.18 19.18
C ALA A 119 -13.00 -4.65 19.92
N LEU A 120 -13.76 -3.72 20.47
CA LEU A 120 -15.03 -3.96 21.11
C LEU A 120 -16.15 -3.21 20.37
N PRO A 121 -17.42 -3.57 20.60
CA PRO A 121 -18.55 -2.87 19.99
C PRO A 121 -18.51 -1.38 20.35
N GLY A 122 -18.59 -0.52 19.33
CA GLY A 122 -18.57 0.93 19.48
C GLY A 122 -17.18 1.58 19.42
N ASP A 123 -16.09 0.81 19.47
CA ASP A 123 -14.72 1.37 19.40
C ASP A 123 -14.49 2.10 18.07
N ILE A 124 -13.67 3.15 18.09
CA ILE A 124 -13.12 3.77 16.88
C ILE A 124 -11.83 3.05 16.54
N VAL A 125 -11.75 2.51 15.33
CA VAL A 125 -10.65 1.64 14.91
C VAL A 125 -10.04 2.12 13.60
N LYS A 126 -8.76 1.78 13.44
CA LYS A 126 -8.03 1.92 12.20
C LYS A 126 -8.11 0.60 11.43
N VAL A 127 -8.73 0.61 10.26
CA VAL A 127 -8.90 -0.57 9.41
C VAL A 127 -8.06 -0.49 8.14
N HIS A 128 -7.62 -1.66 7.72
CA HIS A 128 -7.05 -1.87 6.40
C HIS A 128 -8.09 -2.57 5.53
N ALA A 129 -8.67 -1.84 4.59
CA ALA A 129 -9.69 -2.34 3.68
C ALA A 129 -9.05 -2.87 2.38
N TYR A 130 -9.56 -3.99 1.88
CA TYR A 130 -9.18 -4.57 0.60
C TYR A 130 -10.42 -5.08 -0.14
N SER A 131 -10.45 -4.86 -1.46
CA SER A 131 -11.54 -5.32 -2.31
C SER A 131 -11.33 -6.80 -2.63
N ASN A 132 -12.26 -7.65 -2.22
CA ASN A 132 -12.23 -9.05 -2.62
C ASN A 132 -12.77 -9.16 -4.06
N HIS A 133 -11.96 -9.62 -5.02
CA HIS A 133 -12.35 -9.68 -6.45
C HIS A 133 -13.58 -10.58 -6.72
N LYS A 134 -13.93 -11.48 -5.79
CA LYS A 134 -15.03 -12.44 -5.94
C LYS A 134 -16.38 -11.99 -5.36
N GLY A 135 -16.41 -10.91 -4.59
CA GLY A 135 -17.62 -10.44 -3.94
C GLY A 135 -17.65 -8.92 -3.95
N ASN A 136 -18.80 -8.33 -4.29
CA ASN A 136 -19.00 -6.88 -4.32
C ASN A 136 -18.94 -6.22 -2.92
N ARG A 137 -18.30 -6.88 -1.96
CA ARG A 137 -18.23 -6.54 -0.55
C ARG A 137 -16.79 -6.17 -0.20
N VAL A 138 -16.64 -5.05 0.48
CA VAL A 138 -15.35 -4.60 1.00
C VAL A 138 -15.03 -5.41 2.26
N GLU A 139 -13.90 -6.09 2.25
CA GLU A 139 -13.38 -6.80 3.41
C GLU A 139 -12.23 -6.01 4.03
N GLY A 140 -11.93 -6.27 5.31
CA GLY A 140 -10.80 -5.64 5.95
C GLY A 140 -10.28 -6.39 7.17
N GLU A 141 -9.26 -5.81 7.77
CA GLU A 141 -8.77 -6.19 9.09
C GLU A 141 -8.59 -4.96 10.00
N ILE A 142 -8.81 -5.15 11.30
CA ILE A 142 -8.55 -4.12 12.29
C ILE A 142 -7.06 -4.11 12.60
N VAL A 143 -6.42 -2.97 12.36
CA VAL A 143 -5.00 -2.77 12.62
C VAL A 143 -4.79 -2.36 14.07
N GLU A 144 -5.61 -1.43 14.57
CA GLU A 144 -5.43 -0.74 15.84
C GLU A 144 -6.75 -0.15 16.33
N VAL A 145 -6.93 -0.06 17.66
CA VAL A 145 -8.03 0.70 18.29
C VAL A 145 -7.53 2.12 18.55
N VAL A 146 -8.20 3.11 17.97
CA VAL A 146 -7.87 4.53 18.12
C VAL A 146 -8.51 5.10 19.38
N GLU A 147 -9.77 4.76 19.64
CA GLU A 147 -10.53 5.22 20.79
C GLU A 147 -11.45 4.12 21.31
N ARG A 148 -11.47 3.91 22.63
CA ARG A 148 -12.33 2.94 23.30
C ARG A 148 -13.68 3.56 23.61
N ALA A 149 -14.77 2.88 23.25
CA ALA A 149 -16.11 3.35 23.61
C ALA A 149 -16.43 3.18 25.11
N LYS A 150 -15.83 2.16 25.74
CA LYS A 150 -15.96 1.88 27.17
C LYS A 150 -14.62 1.43 27.73
N GLU A 151 -14.21 2.05 28.83
CA GLU A 151 -12.98 1.68 29.55
C GLU A 151 -13.28 0.93 30.85
N THR A 152 -14.42 1.22 31.48
CA THR A 152 -14.85 0.57 32.72
C THR A 152 -15.86 -0.53 32.46
N PHE A 153 -15.57 -1.73 32.96
CA PHE A 153 -16.46 -2.89 32.88
C PHE A 153 -16.72 -3.43 34.29
N VAL A 154 -17.97 -3.80 34.56
CA VAL A 154 -18.36 -4.54 35.76
C VAL A 154 -18.69 -5.96 35.31
N GLY A 155 -18.09 -6.96 35.95
CA GLY A 155 -18.30 -8.37 35.61
C GLY A 155 -18.20 -9.26 36.83
N THR A 156 -18.83 -10.43 36.75
CA THR A 156 -18.79 -11.46 37.81
C THR A 156 -17.69 -12.46 37.48
N LEU A 157 -16.73 -12.66 38.40
CA LEU A 157 -15.71 -13.68 38.27
C LEU A 157 -16.29 -15.03 38.70
N SER A 158 -16.52 -15.94 37.75
CA SER A 158 -16.83 -17.34 38.06
C SER A 158 -15.55 -18.16 37.98
N ILE A 159 -15.11 -18.67 39.13
CA ILE A 159 -13.99 -19.60 39.23
C ILE A 159 -14.59 -20.99 39.18
N ASN A 160 -14.27 -21.75 38.13
CA ASN A 160 -14.59 -23.18 38.08
C ASN A 160 -13.42 -23.92 38.72
N THR A 161 -13.65 -24.46 39.91
CA THR A 161 -12.72 -25.34 40.63
C THR A 161 -12.79 -26.75 40.08
#